data_AF-A0A3A6DXL2-F1
#
_entry.id   AF-A0A3A6DXL2-F1
#
_cell.length_a   1.000
_cell.length_b   1.000
_cell.length_c   1.000
_cell.angle_alpha   90.00
_cell.angle_beta   90.00
_cell.angle_gamma   90.00
#
_symmetry.space_group_name_H-M   'P 1'
#
loop_
_entity.id
_entity.type
_entity.pdbx_description
1 polymer ?
#
loop_
_entity_poly.entity_id
_entity_poly.type
_entity_poly.pdbx_seq_one_letter_code
_entity_poly.pdbx_strand_id
1 'polypeptide(L)'
;MTKAKYKVNSFFAGIGGFDLGFENQGFQTEYLCEINPFCNEVLSFHWPNVKKGTDICAIDESSIPVADVWCGGFPCQDVSVARGASQRLGLDGTRSGLFFRYAELIEKKRPKVVVIENVEGLFNSNGGRDFGVILQRMTQLGYAVAWRLVNSRYFGVPQSRSRVYLCCWQKDLARATHVMFDSVGAHSTSNARKDFVTEASKPNEYPKVPKVAYCLAATSGRHTGTDWSRTYIVCDDGVRRMTPLEYERLQGFPDYWTLPSKYDVDDDNTDTLRYTAIGNAVSVPVVEWIAKRISKQLSSKTDTMEQKDVLQYVPEFKKSKWYSGNLADIDFSNSETTYKWPRAGIAWEGSYVGGNVPPSPAEKIPSSLLDIVEKKHVNRKYYLTPNAAEGILRRVDNQGRQLFAPLRIALEKEKAKKDN
;
A
#
# COMPACT_ATOMS: atom_id res chain seq x y z
N MET A 1 22.52 20.51 -8.62
CA MET A 1 21.15 20.04 -8.31
C MET A 1 20.30 20.28 -9.54
N THR A 2 19.80 19.24 -10.19
CA THR A 2 18.79 19.37 -11.24
C THR A 2 17.52 19.98 -10.64
N LYS A 3 17.03 21.08 -11.21
CA LYS A 3 15.81 21.77 -10.75
C LYS A 3 14.65 20.78 -10.76
N ALA A 4 13.88 20.71 -9.66
CA ALA A 4 12.72 19.84 -9.57
C ALA A 4 11.73 20.13 -10.71
N LYS A 5 11.23 19.07 -11.34
CA LYS A 5 10.44 19.19 -12.58
C LYS A 5 8.96 19.46 -12.30
N TYR A 6 8.44 18.90 -11.22
CA TYR A 6 7.04 18.94 -10.82
C TYR A 6 6.93 18.93 -9.30
N LYS A 7 5.78 19.35 -8.77
CA LYS A 7 5.53 19.47 -7.33
C LYS A 7 4.49 18.46 -6.86
N VAL A 8 4.65 17.97 -5.63
CA VAL A 8 3.71 17.05 -4.98
C VAL A 8 3.30 17.56 -3.59
N ASN A 9 2.01 17.43 -3.29
CA ASN A 9 1.46 17.60 -1.94
C ASN A 9 0.94 16.25 -1.45
N SER A 10 1.31 15.87 -0.23
CA SER A 10 0.97 14.58 0.36
C SER A 10 0.06 14.75 1.56
N PHE A 11 -1.07 14.04 1.51
CA PHE A 11 -2.09 14.01 2.55
C PHE A 11 -2.16 12.62 3.16
N PHE A 12 -2.38 12.55 4.48
CA PHE A 12 -2.22 11.30 5.22
C PHE A 12 -0.80 10.74 5.02
N ALA A 13 0.19 11.63 5.08
CA ALA A 13 1.54 11.38 4.59
C ALA A 13 2.25 10.21 5.32
N GLY A 14 1.82 9.90 6.55
CA GLY A 14 2.44 8.87 7.37
C GLY A 14 3.93 9.15 7.52
N ILE A 15 4.76 8.17 7.17
CA ILE A 15 6.21 8.31 7.18
C ILE A 15 6.80 8.77 5.84
N GLY A 16 6.00 9.35 4.94
CA GLY A 16 6.50 9.92 3.69
C GLY A 16 6.78 8.91 2.58
N GLY A 17 6.03 7.80 2.53
CA GLY A 17 6.22 6.76 1.51
C GLY A 17 5.84 7.22 0.10
N PHE A 18 4.82 8.07 -0.02
CA PHE A 18 4.51 8.72 -1.29
C PHE A 18 5.60 9.71 -1.67
N ASP A 19 5.95 10.57 -0.74
CA ASP A 19 6.90 11.67 -0.90
C ASP A 19 8.25 11.19 -1.41
N LEU A 20 8.84 10.20 -0.73
CA LEU A 20 10.09 9.56 -1.15
C LEU A 20 9.98 8.96 -2.56
N GLY A 21 8.90 8.23 -2.85
CA GLY A 21 8.70 7.60 -4.17
C GLY A 21 8.54 8.61 -5.31
N PHE A 22 7.92 9.76 -5.05
CA PHE A 22 7.81 10.86 -6.01
C PHE A 22 9.15 11.60 -6.17
N GLU A 23 9.86 11.89 -5.08
CA GLU A 23 11.17 12.57 -5.14
C GLU A 23 12.23 11.73 -5.87
N ASN A 24 12.23 10.42 -5.71
CA ASN A 24 13.06 9.49 -6.48
C ASN A 24 12.79 9.55 -7.99
N GLN A 25 11.66 10.13 -8.41
CA GLN A 25 11.29 10.35 -9.82
C GLN A 25 11.34 11.84 -10.24
N GLY A 26 12.01 12.69 -9.44
CA GLY A 26 12.32 14.09 -9.79
C GLY A 26 11.23 15.10 -9.46
N PHE A 27 10.27 14.74 -8.62
CA PHE A 27 9.31 15.67 -8.03
C PHE A 27 9.91 16.36 -6.80
N GLN A 28 9.26 17.43 -6.35
CA GLN A 28 9.57 18.12 -5.09
C GLN A 28 8.35 18.11 -4.19
N THR A 29 8.53 17.67 -2.94
CA THR A 29 7.49 17.75 -1.92
C THR A 29 7.35 19.18 -1.42
N GLU A 30 6.13 19.73 -1.50
CA GLU A 30 5.83 21.12 -1.12
C GLU A 30 4.90 21.20 0.10
N TYR A 31 4.16 20.14 0.38
CA TYR A 31 3.23 20.08 1.49
C TYR A 31 3.07 18.68 2.04
N LEU A 32 3.05 18.58 3.37
CA LEU A 32 2.87 17.34 4.12
C LEU A 32 1.74 17.52 5.14
N CYS A 33 0.69 16.69 5.05
CA CYS A 33 -0.40 16.68 6.01
C CYS A 33 -0.49 15.33 6.73
N GLU A 34 -0.24 15.34 8.04
CA GLU A 34 -0.27 14.13 8.89
C GLU A 34 -0.70 14.49 10.31
N ILE A 35 -1.55 13.67 10.94
CA ILE A 35 -2.06 13.93 12.29
C ILE A 35 -1.27 13.18 13.38
N ASN A 36 -0.67 12.04 13.03
CA ASN A 36 0.08 11.22 13.95
C ASN A 36 1.40 11.91 14.37
N PRO A 37 1.65 12.12 15.68
CA PRO A 37 2.83 12.83 16.14
C PRO A 37 4.15 12.16 15.73
N PHE A 38 4.27 10.83 15.87
CA PHE A 38 5.48 10.10 15.51
C PHE A 38 5.78 10.21 14.01
N CYS A 39 4.76 10.03 13.17
CA CYS A 39 4.89 10.23 11.72
C CYS A 39 5.33 11.66 11.37
N ASN A 40 4.74 12.69 12.01
CA ASN A 40 5.16 14.08 11.80
C ASN A 40 6.62 14.35 12.13
N GLU A 41 7.16 13.66 13.13
CA GLU A 41 8.56 13.83 13.51
C GLU A 41 9.50 13.18 12.49
N VAL A 42 9.14 12.00 11.96
CA VAL A 42 9.82 11.39 10.82
C VAL A 42 9.79 12.34 9.61
N LEU A 43 8.61 12.89 9.30
CA LEU A 43 8.45 13.86 8.21
C LEU A 43 9.27 15.14 8.45
N SER A 44 9.34 15.64 9.68
CA SER A 44 10.09 16.86 10.01
C SER A 44 11.61 16.63 9.97
N PHE A 45 12.05 15.42 10.23
CA PHE A 45 13.45 15.04 10.07
C PHE A 45 13.88 15.00 8.60
N HIS A 46 13.09 14.38 7.73
CA HIS A 46 13.42 14.26 6.30
C HIS A 46 13.11 15.54 5.49
N TRP A 47 12.05 16.26 5.85
CA TRP A 47 11.60 17.48 5.17
C TRP A 47 11.45 18.66 6.14
N PRO A 48 12.55 19.15 6.75
CA PRO A 48 12.49 20.20 7.77
C PRO A 48 11.87 21.50 7.27
N ASN A 49 12.12 21.84 5.99
CA ASN A 49 11.71 23.11 5.40
C ASN A 49 10.38 23.05 4.62
N VAL A 50 9.77 21.87 4.48
CA VAL A 50 8.49 21.71 3.78
C VAL A 50 7.34 22.16 4.67
N LYS A 51 6.36 22.86 4.09
CA LYS A 51 5.16 23.32 4.80
C LYS A 51 4.34 22.13 5.27
N LYS A 52 3.84 22.18 6.50
CA LYS A 52 3.08 21.08 7.10
C LYS A 52 1.71 21.53 7.57
N GLY A 53 0.76 20.61 7.51
CA GLY A 53 -0.49 20.69 8.25
C GLY A 53 -0.68 19.42 9.08
N THR A 54 -1.56 19.50 10.08
CA THR A 54 -1.75 18.39 11.03
C THR A 54 -3.06 17.67 10.78
N ASP A 55 -4.18 18.33 11.10
CA ASP A 55 -5.51 17.79 10.88
C ASP A 55 -6.10 18.32 9.57
N ILE A 56 -6.36 17.42 8.60
CA ILE A 56 -6.96 17.75 7.31
C ILE A 56 -8.34 18.43 7.44
N CYS A 57 -9.05 18.18 8.54
CA CYS A 57 -10.33 18.80 8.84
C CYS A 57 -10.18 20.27 9.28
N ALA A 58 -9.03 20.65 9.82
CA ALA A 58 -8.76 21.99 10.34
C ALA A 58 -7.87 22.85 9.42
N ILE A 59 -7.31 22.26 8.35
CA ILE A 59 -6.46 22.99 7.41
C ILE A 59 -7.31 23.99 6.60
N ASP A 60 -6.88 25.25 6.65
CA ASP A 60 -7.31 26.28 5.70
C ASP A 60 -6.75 25.94 4.31
N GLU A 61 -7.65 25.74 3.34
CA GLU A 61 -7.26 25.47 1.96
C GLU A 61 -6.32 26.53 1.39
N SER A 62 -6.45 27.81 1.77
CA SER A 62 -5.64 28.90 1.22
C SER A 62 -4.15 28.67 1.51
N SER A 63 -3.85 28.00 2.61
CA SER A 63 -2.51 27.67 3.06
C SER A 63 -1.85 26.56 2.24
N ILE A 64 -2.61 25.75 1.51
CA ILE A 64 -2.06 24.62 0.75
C ILE A 64 -1.37 25.14 -0.53
N PRO A 65 -0.06 24.88 -0.71
CA PRO A 65 0.69 25.26 -1.91
C PRO A 65 0.11 24.64 -3.19
N VAL A 66 0.34 25.29 -4.33
CA VAL A 66 0.01 24.73 -5.64
C VAL A 66 1.01 23.62 -5.98
N ALA A 67 0.48 22.46 -6.41
CA ALA A 67 1.27 21.32 -6.84
C ALA A 67 0.61 20.62 -8.03
N ASP A 68 1.43 19.96 -8.87
CA ASP A 68 0.94 19.20 -10.02
C ASP A 68 0.20 17.94 -9.59
N VAL A 69 0.71 17.29 -8.53
CA VAL A 69 0.20 16.02 -8.02
C VAL A 69 -0.20 16.16 -6.57
N TRP A 70 -1.38 15.65 -6.23
CA TRP A 70 -1.77 15.39 -4.86
C TRP A 70 -1.82 13.88 -4.63
N CYS A 71 -1.32 13.41 -3.49
CA CYS A 71 -1.37 11.99 -3.13
C CYS A 71 -1.91 11.79 -1.72
N GLY A 72 -2.55 10.65 -1.48
CA GLY A 72 -2.94 10.28 -0.12
C GLY A 72 -3.58 8.90 0.01
N GLY A 73 -3.25 8.22 1.10
CA GLY A 73 -3.90 6.99 1.53
C GLY A 73 -4.78 7.26 2.74
N PHE A 74 -6.05 7.62 2.50
CA PHE A 74 -6.96 7.96 3.60
C PHE A 74 -7.19 6.72 4.51
N PRO A 75 -7.46 6.92 5.81
CA PRO A 75 -7.41 5.83 6.77
C PRO A 75 -8.42 4.70 6.45
N CYS A 76 -7.93 3.46 6.42
CA CYS A 76 -8.68 2.29 5.98
C CYS A 76 -9.32 1.48 7.13
N GLN A 77 -9.31 1.98 8.37
CA GLN A 77 -9.69 1.17 9.55
C GLN A 77 -11.16 0.73 9.52
N ASP A 78 -12.04 1.54 8.94
CA ASP A 78 -13.46 1.24 8.79
C ASP A 78 -13.76 0.34 7.56
N VAL A 79 -12.72 0.03 6.77
CA VAL A 79 -12.77 -0.72 5.50
C VAL A 79 -12.02 -2.08 5.59
N SER A 80 -11.07 -2.20 6.53
CA SER A 80 -10.15 -3.34 6.61
C SER A 80 -10.77 -4.60 7.24
N VAL A 81 -10.53 -5.75 6.61
CA VAL A 81 -10.93 -7.09 7.11
C VAL A 81 -10.12 -7.50 8.35
N ALA A 82 -8.96 -6.88 8.60
CA ALA A 82 -8.04 -7.26 9.66
C ALA A 82 -8.55 -7.01 11.09
N ARG A 83 -9.65 -6.26 11.27
CA ARG A 83 -10.25 -5.94 12.58
C ARG A 83 -11.59 -6.64 12.87
N GLY A 84 -11.98 -7.62 12.05
CA GLY A 84 -13.23 -8.37 12.23
C GLY A 84 -14.43 -7.68 11.59
N ALA A 85 -15.46 -8.46 11.23
CA ALA A 85 -16.57 -8.03 10.38
C ALA A 85 -17.53 -7.00 11.03
N SER A 86 -17.51 -6.87 12.36
CA SER A 86 -18.48 -6.14 13.18
C SER A 86 -18.18 -4.64 13.41
N GLN A 87 -17.09 -4.10 12.86
CA GLN A 87 -16.71 -2.68 13.01
C GLN A 87 -16.50 -1.96 11.65
N ARG A 88 -17.08 -2.47 10.57
CA ARG A 88 -16.98 -1.88 9.23
C ARG A 88 -18.05 -0.80 9.05
N LEU A 89 -17.71 0.44 9.38
CA LEU A 89 -18.58 1.59 9.10
C LEU A 89 -18.41 2.12 7.66
N GLY A 90 -17.37 1.68 6.93
CA GLY A 90 -17.06 2.23 5.61
C GLY A 90 -16.88 3.74 5.63
N LEU A 91 -17.19 4.43 4.54
CA LEU A 91 -17.06 5.91 4.42
C LEU A 91 -17.92 6.70 5.41
N ASP A 92 -18.94 6.08 6.01
CA ASP A 92 -19.75 6.67 7.07
C ASP A 92 -19.04 6.65 8.44
N GLY A 93 -17.89 5.98 8.53
CA GLY A 93 -17.02 5.98 9.70
C GLY A 93 -16.23 7.28 9.86
N THR A 94 -16.00 7.69 11.10
CA THR A 94 -15.25 8.92 11.45
C THR A 94 -13.84 8.99 10.87
N ARG A 95 -13.23 7.85 10.52
CA ARG A 95 -11.86 7.77 9.98
C ARG A 95 -11.81 7.66 8.47
N SER A 96 -12.68 6.88 7.84
CA SER A 96 -12.67 6.79 6.37
C SER A 96 -13.55 7.82 5.65
N GLY A 97 -14.44 8.52 6.37
CA GLY A 97 -15.12 9.74 5.90
C GLY A 97 -14.17 10.91 5.57
N LEU A 98 -12.89 10.81 5.95
CA LEU A 98 -11.84 11.76 5.55
C LEU A 98 -11.63 11.84 4.04
N PHE A 99 -12.11 10.85 3.27
CA PHE A 99 -12.19 10.96 1.82
C PHE A 99 -13.01 12.18 1.37
N PHE A 100 -14.16 12.47 2.00
CA PHE A 100 -15.00 13.60 1.61
C PHE A 100 -14.29 14.92 1.84
N ARG A 101 -13.65 15.09 3.00
CA ARG A 101 -12.84 16.28 3.28
C ARG A 101 -11.68 16.42 2.29
N TYR A 102 -11.02 15.33 1.95
CA TYR A 102 -9.96 15.35 0.94
C TYR A 102 -10.51 15.74 -0.44
N ALA A 103 -11.66 15.18 -0.85
CA ALA A 103 -12.33 15.51 -2.10
C ALA A 103 -12.79 16.99 -2.17
N GLU A 104 -13.24 17.58 -1.06
CA GLU A 104 -13.53 19.02 -0.98
C GLU A 104 -12.28 19.87 -1.24
N LEU A 105 -11.13 19.52 -0.64
CA LEU A 105 -9.88 20.22 -0.89
C LEU A 105 -9.43 20.09 -2.36
N ILE A 106 -9.58 18.90 -2.94
CA ILE A 106 -9.32 18.64 -4.37
C ILE A 106 -10.26 19.47 -5.25
N GLU A 107 -11.53 19.59 -4.90
CA GLU A 107 -12.50 20.41 -5.63
C GLU A 107 -12.11 21.89 -5.66
N LYS A 108 -11.60 22.41 -4.54
CA LYS A 108 -11.14 23.80 -4.43
C LYS A 108 -9.82 24.06 -5.14
N LYS A 109 -8.87 23.13 -5.07
CA LYS A 109 -7.49 23.33 -5.58
C LYS A 109 -7.23 22.75 -6.96
N ARG A 110 -8.06 21.81 -7.41
CA ARG A 110 -8.05 21.17 -8.74
C ARG A 110 -6.63 20.77 -9.20
N PRO A 111 -5.88 19.96 -8.41
CA PRO A 111 -4.57 19.47 -8.86
C PRO A 111 -4.70 18.68 -10.16
N LYS A 112 -3.68 18.73 -11.01
CA LYS A 112 -3.71 18.08 -12.33
C LYS A 112 -3.86 16.56 -12.20
N VAL A 113 -3.21 15.98 -11.20
CA VAL A 113 -3.27 14.55 -10.90
C VAL A 113 -3.56 14.33 -9.42
N VAL A 114 -4.41 13.36 -9.11
CA VAL A 114 -4.59 12.83 -7.76
C VAL A 114 -4.25 11.35 -7.75
N VAL A 115 -3.42 10.92 -6.80
CA VAL A 115 -3.14 9.51 -6.52
C VAL A 115 -3.77 9.12 -5.19
N ILE A 116 -4.62 8.10 -5.21
CA ILE A 116 -5.26 7.56 -4.00
C ILE A 116 -4.81 6.12 -3.80
N GLU A 117 -4.47 5.75 -2.58
CA GLU A 117 -4.19 4.37 -2.19
C GLU A 117 -5.17 3.89 -1.13
N ASN A 118 -5.55 2.60 -1.21
CA ASN A 118 -6.29 1.95 -0.14
C ASN A 118 -6.12 0.42 -0.13
N VAL A 119 -6.69 -0.25 0.87
CA VAL A 119 -6.71 -1.71 0.98
C VAL A 119 -7.62 -2.35 -0.06
N GLU A 120 -7.31 -3.60 -0.41
CA GLU A 120 -8.13 -4.42 -1.31
C GLU A 120 -9.60 -4.55 -0.85
N GLY A 121 -9.85 -4.47 0.46
CA GLY A 121 -11.19 -4.51 1.03
C GLY A 121 -12.12 -3.40 0.53
N LEU A 122 -11.58 -2.27 0.04
CA LEU A 122 -12.36 -1.12 -0.43
C LEU A 122 -13.37 -1.50 -1.52
N PHE A 123 -13.03 -2.42 -2.41
CA PHE A 123 -13.94 -2.88 -3.48
C PHE A 123 -15.24 -3.51 -2.97
N ASN A 124 -15.26 -4.00 -1.72
CA ASN A 124 -16.41 -4.68 -1.13
C ASN A 124 -16.97 -3.93 0.09
N SER A 125 -16.39 -2.77 0.44
CA SER A 125 -16.82 -1.97 1.59
C SER A 125 -18.25 -1.47 1.37
N ASN A 126 -19.09 -1.60 2.40
CA ASN A 126 -20.53 -1.35 2.30
C ASN A 126 -21.16 -1.99 1.05
N GLY A 127 -20.87 -3.28 0.82
CA GLY A 127 -21.39 -3.99 -0.35
C GLY A 127 -20.87 -3.45 -1.69
N GLY A 128 -19.74 -2.74 -1.69
CA GLY A 128 -19.15 -2.07 -2.85
C GLY A 128 -19.58 -0.61 -3.03
N ARG A 129 -20.48 -0.07 -2.21
CA ARG A 129 -20.97 1.30 -2.35
C ARG A 129 -19.89 2.35 -2.17
N ASP A 130 -19.01 2.18 -1.18
CA ASP A 130 -17.94 3.15 -0.87
C ASP A 130 -16.99 3.38 -2.06
N PHE A 131 -16.60 2.30 -2.75
CA PHE A 131 -15.76 2.43 -3.94
C PHE A 131 -16.50 3.15 -5.06
N GLY A 132 -17.81 2.88 -5.22
CA GLY A 132 -18.69 3.60 -6.13
C GLY A 132 -18.77 5.10 -5.84
N VAL A 133 -18.90 5.49 -4.57
CA VAL A 133 -18.88 6.89 -4.12
C VAL A 133 -17.59 7.59 -4.52
N ILE A 134 -16.44 6.93 -4.37
CA ILE A 134 -15.14 7.50 -4.78
C ILE A 134 -15.11 7.74 -6.28
N LEU A 135 -15.51 6.75 -7.09
CA LEU A 135 -15.56 6.88 -8.55
C LEU A 135 -16.53 7.99 -8.98
N GLN A 136 -17.74 8.01 -8.41
CA GLN A 136 -18.77 9.02 -8.67
C GLN A 136 -18.24 10.42 -8.33
N ARG A 137 -17.70 10.63 -7.13
CA ARG A 137 -17.23 11.95 -6.70
C ARG A 137 -16.07 12.45 -7.56
N MET A 138 -15.07 11.61 -7.83
CA MET A 138 -13.91 12.02 -8.63
C MET A 138 -14.28 12.29 -10.09
N THR A 139 -15.19 11.50 -10.68
CA THR A 139 -15.69 11.76 -12.04
C THR A 139 -16.56 13.01 -12.13
N GLN A 140 -17.40 13.31 -11.13
CA GLN A 140 -18.13 14.59 -11.02
C GLN A 140 -17.19 15.79 -10.92
N LEU A 141 -16.02 15.63 -10.28
CA LEU A 141 -14.96 16.64 -10.27
C LEU A 141 -14.20 16.73 -11.61
N GLY A 142 -14.60 15.98 -12.64
CA GLY A 142 -14.02 16.03 -13.98
C GLY A 142 -12.69 15.29 -14.10
N TYR A 143 -12.42 14.31 -13.22
CA TYR A 143 -11.25 13.44 -13.35
C TYR A 143 -11.59 12.16 -14.10
N ALA A 144 -10.70 11.73 -15.00
CA ALA A 144 -10.64 10.35 -15.45
C ALA A 144 -9.97 9.51 -14.37
N VAL A 145 -10.64 8.45 -13.92
CA VAL A 145 -10.20 7.64 -12.79
C VAL A 145 -9.80 6.26 -13.28
N ALA A 146 -8.49 6.02 -13.40
CA ALA A 146 -7.96 4.69 -13.65
C ALA A 146 -7.58 4.03 -12.32
N TRP A 147 -8.04 2.80 -12.07
CA TRP A 147 -7.70 2.08 -10.85
C TRP A 147 -7.16 0.69 -11.13
N ARG A 148 -6.35 0.21 -10.18
CA ARG A 148 -5.77 -1.12 -10.26
C ARG A 148 -5.40 -1.66 -8.90
N LEU A 149 -5.73 -2.92 -8.66
CA LEU A 149 -5.15 -3.71 -7.58
C LEU A 149 -3.72 -4.10 -7.98
N VAL A 150 -2.74 -3.72 -7.18
CA VAL A 150 -1.34 -4.08 -7.36
C VAL A 150 -0.84 -4.83 -6.14
N ASN A 151 0.12 -5.73 -6.32
CA ASN A 151 0.77 -6.45 -5.25
C ASN A 151 2.26 -6.13 -5.25
N SER A 152 2.72 -5.53 -4.15
CA SER A 152 4.10 -5.00 -3.98
C SER A 152 5.19 -6.01 -4.31
N ARG A 153 4.89 -7.31 -4.17
CA ARG A 153 5.78 -8.43 -4.49
C ARG A 153 6.36 -8.45 -5.90
N TYR A 154 5.75 -7.72 -6.82
CA TYR A 154 6.16 -7.67 -8.22
C TYR A 154 6.92 -6.40 -8.60
N PHE A 155 7.14 -5.51 -7.62
CA PHE A 155 7.73 -4.19 -7.80
C PHE A 155 9.07 -4.08 -7.05
N GLY A 156 9.77 -5.20 -6.81
CA GLY A 156 11.10 -5.18 -6.17
C GLY A 156 11.08 -5.24 -4.64
N VAL A 157 9.92 -5.48 -4.06
CA VAL A 157 9.75 -5.66 -2.61
C VAL A 157 9.33 -7.10 -2.34
N PRO A 158 10.01 -7.90 -1.50
CA PRO A 158 9.65 -9.31 -1.29
C PRO A 158 8.47 -9.48 -0.30
N GLN A 159 7.40 -8.70 -0.47
CA GLN A 159 6.21 -8.67 0.40
C GLN A 159 4.94 -8.83 -0.42
N SER A 160 4.10 -9.80 -0.08
CA SER A 160 2.77 -9.88 -0.67
C SER A 160 1.81 -8.90 0.00
N ARG A 161 1.77 -7.68 -0.53
CA ARG A 161 0.91 -6.58 -0.06
C ARG A 161 0.07 -6.07 -1.22
N SER A 162 -1.18 -6.55 -1.29
CA SER A 162 -2.19 -6.11 -2.25
C SER A 162 -2.83 -4.81 -1.80
N ARG A 163 -2.83 -3.80 -2.68
CA ARG A 163 -3.43 -2.47 -2.48
C ARG A 163 -4.06 -1.97 -3.77
N VAL A 164 -5.16 -1.25 -3.65
CA VAL A 164 -5.76 -0.56 -4.80
C VAL A 164 -5.14 0.83 -4.89
N TYR A 165 -4.69 1.19 -6.08
CA TYR A 165 -4.26 2.54 -6.42
C TYR A 165 -5.20 3.11 -7.46
N LEU A 166 -5.57 4.38 -7.31
CA LEU A 166 -6.31 5.15 -8.28
C LEU A 166 -5.41 6.28 -8.77
N CYS A 167 -5.27 6.42 -10.08
CA CYS A 167 -4.74 7.61 -10.73
C CYS A 167 -5.92 8.38 -11.31
N CYS A 168 -6.19 9.55 -10.75
CA CYS A 168 -7.21 10.46 -11.22
C CYS A 168 -6.54 11.59 -11.99
N TRP A 169 -6.75 11.67 -13.30
CA TRP A 169 -6.19 12.73 -14.13
C TRP A 169 -7.27 13.72 -14.54
N GLN A 170 -7.02 15.01 -14.32
CA GLN A 170 -8.00 16.05 -14.62
C GLN A 170 -8.27 16.12 -16.13
N LYS A 171 -9.50 15.80 -16.53
CA LYS A 171 -10.00 15.86 -17.91
C LYS A 171 -9.15 15.13 -18.96
N ASP A 172 -8.51 14.02 -18.60
CA ASP A 172 -7.58 13.32 -19.51
C ASP A 172 -7.65 11.80 -19.33
N LEU A 173 -8.50 11.16 -20.15
CA LEU A 173 -8.69 9.71 -20.18
C LEU A 173 -7.40 8.97 -20.58
N ALA A 174 -6.67 9.50 -21.56
CA ALA A 174 -5.46 8.88 -22.09
C ALA A 174 -4.38 8.78 -21.01
N ARG A 175 -4.10 9.89 -20.32
CA ARG A 175 -3.05 9.92 -19.30
C ARG A 175 -3.39 9.10 -18.06
N ALA A 176 -4.64 9.10 -17.61
CA ALA A 176 -5.05 8.21 -16.52
C ALA A 176 -4.82 6.74 -16.89
N THR A 177 -5.20 6.34 -18.12
CA THR A 177 -5.01 4.99 -18.66
C THR A 177 -3.53 4.61 -18.73
N HIS A 178 -2.69 5.46 -19.32
CA HIS A 178 -1.26 5.23 -19.49
C HIS A 178 -0.48 5.14 -18.17
N VAL A 179 -0.99 5.72 -17.08
CA VAL A 179 -0.35 5.61 -15.76
C VAL A 179 -0.61 4.25 -15.12
N MET A 180 -1.81 3.69 -15.28
CA MET A 180 -2.18 2.47 -14.55
C MET A 180 -2.00 1.18 -15.35
N PHE A 181 -2.00 1.27 -16.69
CA PHE A 181 -2.01 0.11 -17.57
C PHE A 181 -0.84 0.10 -18.54
N ASP A 182 -0.38 -1.10 -18.87
CA ASP A 182 0.67 -1.34 -19.86
C ASP A 182 0.01 -1.88 -21.13
N SER A 183 0.36 -1.33 -22.30
CA SER A 183 -0.25 -1.74 -23.58
C SER A 183 0.06 -3.19 -23.99
N VAL A 184 1.13 -3.75 -23.43
CA VAL A 184 1.53 -5.15 -23.62
C VAL A 184 0.83 -6.11 -22.66
N GLY A 185 0.04 -5.58 -21.72
CA GLY A 185 -0.62 -6.35 -20.67
C GLY A 185 0.28 -6.62 -19.46
N ALA A 186 -0.35 -7.04 -18.37
CA ALA A 186 0.33 -7.35 -17.12
C ALA A 186 0.93 -8.76 -17.12
N HIS A 187 2.06 -8.94 -16.43
CA HIS A 187 2.64 -10.27 -16.29
C HIS A 187 1.76 -11.19 -15.44
N SER A 188 1.44 -12.40 -15.89
CA SER A 188 0.69 -13.39 -15.10
C SER A 188 1.60 -14.39 -14.37
N THR A 189 1.23 -14.80 -13.15
CA THR A 189 1.97 -15.82 -12.38
C THR A 189 1.10 -17.07 -12.19
N SER A 190 1.62 -18.26 -12.53
CA SER A 190 0.86 -19.51 -12.45
C SER A 190 0.54 -19.98 -11.02
N ASN A 191 1.44 -19.77 -10.05
CA ASN A 191 1.19 -20.13 -8.65
C ASN A 191 1.90 -19.18 -7.67
N ALA A 192 1.23 -18.08 -7.32
CA ALA A 192 1.75 -17.10 -6.37
C ALA A 192 1.92 -17.64 -4.93
N ARG A 193 1.19 -18.70 -4.54
CA ARG A 193 1.25 -19.26 -3.18
C ARG A 193 2.55 -20.02 -2.91
N LYS A 194 3.17 -20.57 -3.97
CA LYS A 194 4.41 -21.35 -3.87
C LYS A 194 5.55 -20.57 -3.21
N ASP A 195 5.60 -19.25 -3.40
CA ASP A 195 6.70 -18.43 -2.89
C ASP A 195 6.65 -18.19 -1.37
N PHE A 196 5.51 -18.44 -0.71
CA PHE A 196 5.43 -18.39 0.77
C PHE A 196 6.01 -19.62 1.45
N VAL A 197 6.23 -20.71 0.70
CA VAL A 197 6.76 -21.98 1.23
C VAL A 197 8.11 -22.36 0.62
N THR A 198 8.51 -21.70 -0.47
CA THR A 198 9.80 -21.93 -1.11
C THR A 198 10.90 -21.23 -0.31
N GLU A 199 11.89 -21.99 0.15
CA GLU A 199 13.07 -21.47 0.84
C GLU A 199 13.89 -20.56 -0.09
N ALA A 200 14.33 -19.42 0.42
CA ALA A 200 15.20 -18.48 -0.30
C ALA A 200 16.69 -18.73 -0.05
N SER A 201 17.05 -19.28 1.12
CA SER A 201 18.41 -19.61 1.53
C SER A 201 18.94 -20.87 0.86
N LYS A 202 20.27 -20.97 0.77
CA LYS A 202 20.94 -22.22 0.38
C LYS A 202 20.84 -23.27 1.49
N PRO A 203 21.01 -24.56 1.17
CA PRO A 203 21.13 -25.61 2.18
C PRO A 203 22.21 -25.27 3.21
N ASN A 204 21.93 -25.54 4.49
CA ASN A 204 22.82 -25.29 5.64
C ASN A 204 23.26 -23.84 5.90
N GLU A 205 22.68 -22.85 5.22
CA GLU A 205 22.90 -21.43 5.52
C GLU A 205 21.74 -20.83 6.33
N TYR A 206 22.05 -19.82 7.13
CA TYR A 206 21.11 -19.02 7.90
C TYR A 206 21.27 -17.53 7.54
N PRO A 207 20.21 -16.71 7.69
CA PRO A 207 18.87 -17.09 8.14
C PRO A 207 18.04 -17.84 7.08
N LYS A 208 17.13 -18.71 7.53
CA LYS A 208 16.16 -19.38 6.66
C LYS A 208 14.85 -18.61 6.59
N VAL A 209 14.44 -18.28 5.37
CA VAL A 209 13.26 -17.46 5.10
C VAL A 209 12.54 -17.95 3.83
N PRO A 210 11.21 -17.76 3.70
CA PRO A 210 10.54 -17.96 2.43
C PRO A 210 10.94 -16.89 1.41
N LYS A 211 10.68 -17.11 0.12
CA LYS A 211 10.94 -16.10 -0.93
C LYS A 211 10.18 -14.79 -0.71
N VAL A 212 8.95 -14.86 -0.21
CA VAL A 212 8.08 -13.70 -0.02
C VAL A 212 7.47 -13.67 1.39
N ALA A 213 7.48 -12.48 2.00
CA ALA A 213 6.86 -12.18 3.27
C ALA A 213 5.34 -11.97 3.16
N TYR A 214 4.63 -12.20 4.27
CA TYR A 214 3.23 -11.81 4.43
C TYR A 214 3.09 -10.28 4.56
N CYS A 215 1.88 -9.77 4.32
CA CYS A 215 1.58 -8.35 4.46
C CYS A 215 1.84 -7.88 5.90
N LEU A 216 2.57 -6.78 6.05
CA LEU A 216 2.70 -6.09 7.33
C LEU A 216 1.36 -5.48 7.77
N ALA A 217 1.09 -5.52 9.07
CA ALA A 217 -0.09 -4.90 9.68
C ALA A 217 0.36 -3.90 10.75
N ALA A 218 -0.40 -2.83 10.97
CA ALA A 218 -0.05 -1.80 11.97
C ALA A 218 0.10 -2.33 13.41
N THR A 219 -0.38 -3.54 13.69
CA THR A 219 -0.26 -4.23 14.98
C THR A 219 0.88 -5.23 15.04
N SER A 220 1.71 -5.33 13.99
CA SER A 220 2.58 -6.49 13.82
C SER A 220 3.81 -6.55 14.74
N GLY A 221 3.96 -5.60 15.67
CA GLY A 221 4.85 -5.74 16.81
C GLY A 221 4.33 -6.70 17.90
N ARG A 222 3.01 -6.83 18.11
CA ARG A 222 2.43 -7.63 19.23
C ARG A 222 1.88 -8.98 18.76
N HIS A 223 1.87 -9.99 19.63
CA HIS A 223 1.16 -11.26 19.38
C HIS A 223 -0.35 -11.03 19.41
N THR A 224 -0.99 -10.93 18.25
CA THR A 224 -2.41 -10.55 18.12
C THR A 224 -3.33 -11.72 17.79
N GLY A 225 -2.87 -12.95 18.04
CA GLY A 225 -3.67 -14.13 17.72
C GLY A 225 -3.85 -14.39 16.23
N THR A 226 -3.15 -13.68 15.33
CA THR A 226 -3.05 -13.90 13.87
C THR A 226 -1.65 -14.34 13.44
N ASP A 227 -0.92 -14.96 14.36
CA ASP A 227 0.53 -15.12 14.23
C ASP A 227 0.99 -16.08 13.14
N TRP A 228 0.08 -16.90 12.59
CA TRP A 228 0.33 -17.78 11.44
C TRP A 228 0.49 -17.03 10.11
N SER A 229 0.01 -15.78 10.02
CA SER A 229 0.13 -14.94 8.82
C SER A 229 1.21 -13.87 8.99
N ARG A 230 2.22 -14.15 9.82
CA ARG A 230 3.39 -13.31 10.03
C ARG A 230 4.63 -13.96 9.44
N THR A 231 5.58 -13.13 9.08
CA THR A 231 6.90 -13.59 8.64
C THR A 231 7.84 -13.63 9.84
N TYR A 232 8.41 -14.81 10.09
CA TYR A 232 9.46 -15.03 11.09
C TYR A 232 10.76 -15.40 10.39
N ILE A 233 11.86 -15.08 11.03
CA ILE A 233 13.20 -15.39 10.57
C ILE A 233 13.74 -16.54 11.41
N VAL A 234 14.14 -17.62 10.74
CA VAL A 234 14.80 -18.75 11.40
C VAL A 234 16.29 -18.49 11.36
N CYS A 235 16.88 -18.24 12.53
CA CYS A 235 18.31 -18.09 12.74
C CYS A 235 18.94 -19.43 13.15
N ASP A 236 20.27 -19.48 13.18
CA ASP A 236 21.03 -20.64 13.66
C ASP A 236 20.77 -20.92 15.14
N ASP A 237 20.50 -19.86 15.91
CA ASP A 237 20.37 -19.86 17.36
C ASP A 237 18.94 -19.63 17.88
N GLY A 238 17.94 -19.61 16.99
CA GLY A 238 16.52 -19.51 17.38
C GLY A 238 15.60 -18.98 16.29
N VAL A 239 14.36 -18.68 16.66
CA VAL A 239 13.38 -18.03 15.78
C VAL A 239 13.14 -16.62 16.27
N ARG A 240 13.13 -15.64 15.37
CA ARG A 240 12.85 -14.23 15.70
C ARG A 240 11.80 -13.61 14.82
N ARG A 241 11.20 -12.53 15.34
CA ARG A 241 10.43 -11.58 14.54
C ARG A 241 11.39 -10.78 13.65
N MET A 242 10.86 -10.22 12.56
CA MET A 242 11.63 -9.23 11.80
C MET A 242 11.76 -7.94 12.61
N THR A 243 12.88 -7.24 12.49
CA THR A 243 13.16 -5.96 13.16
C THR A 243 12.46 -4.79 12.45
N PRO A 244 12.39 -3.59 13.06
CA PRO A 244 11.87 -2.41 12.36
C PRO A 244 12.71 -2.03 11.13
N LEU A 245 14.03 -2.26 11.16
CA LEU A 245 14.91 -2.02 10.02
C LEU A 245 14.55 -2.94 8.85
N GLU A 246 14.34 -4.23 9.12
CA GLU A 246 13.89 -5.18 8.10
C GLU A 246 12.49 -4.83 7.58
N TYR A 247 11.62 -4.23 8.40
CA TYR A 247 10.32 -3.70 7.99
C TYR A 247 10.44 -2.50 7.05
N GLU A 248 11.35 -1.56 7.33
CA GLU A 248 11.65 -0.42 6.44
C GLU A 248 12.06 -0.93 5.06
N ARG A 249 13.07 -1.82 5.02
CA ARG A 249 13.53 -2.46 3.78
C ARG A 249 12.41 -3.24 3.08
N LEU A 250 11.54 -3.94 3.84
CA LEU A 250 10.38 -4.68 3.31
C LEU A 250 9.28 -3.76 2.75
N GLN A 251 9.33 -2.45 2.97
CA GLN A 251 8.46 -1.46 2.31
C GLN A 251 9.23 -0.60 1.29
N GLY A 252 10.53 -0.86 1.13
CA GLY A 252 11.44 -0.14 0.22
C GLY A 252 11.93 1.20 0.74
N PHE A 253 11.87 1.43 2.06
CA PHE A 253 12.49 2.60 2.67
C PHE A 253 14.01 2.39 2.87
N PRO A 254 14.80 3.47 2.84
CA PRO A 254 16.18 3.45 3.30
C PRO A 254 16.31 2.97 4.75
N ASP A 255 17.49 2.46 5.09
CA ASP A 255 17.79 2.01 6.44
C ASP A 255 17.60 3.15 7.46
N TYR A 256 16.92 2.84 8.58
CA TYR A 256 16.65 3.75 9.69
C TYR A 256 15.78 4.96 9.34
N TRP A 257 15.00 4.86 8.25
CA TRP A 257 14.08 5.91 7.81
C TRP A 257 13.14 6.41 8.92
N THR A 258 12.69 5.52 9.79
CA THR A 258 11.75 5.84 10.89
C THR A 258 12.45 6.09 12.23
N LEU A 259 13.74 6.41 12.22
CA LEU A 259 14.52 6.68 13.43
C LEU A 259 15.13 8.10 13.42
N PRO A 260 14.32 9.15 13.66
CA PRO A 260 14.85 10.49 13.88
C PRO A 260 15.77 10.54 15.10
N SER A 261 16.73 11.47 15.12
CA SER A 261 17.85 11.55 16.08
C SER A 261 17.48 11.55 17.57
N LYS A 262 16.23 11.80 17.92
CA LYS A 262 15.73 11.78 19.31
C LYS A 262 15.27 10.40 19.80
N TYR A 263 15.21 9.41 18.92
CA TYR A 263 14.77 8.06 19.22
C TYR A 263 15.96 7.11 19.32
N ASP A 264 15.88 6.18 20.27
CA ASP A 264 16.89 5.14 20.46
C ASP A 264 16.51 3.87 19.67
N VAL A 265 17.51 3.24 19.06
CA VAL A 265 17.36 1.95 18.34
C VAL A 265 16.92 0.84 19.29
N ASP A 266 17.35 0.88 20.56
CA ASP A 266 17.14 -0.22 21.49
C ASP A 266 15.89 -0.08 22.38
N ASP A 267 15.07 0.96 22.20
CA ASP A 267 13.85 1.18 22.98
C ASP A 267 12.60 0.47 22.39
N ASP A 268 11.89 -0.30 23.22
CA ASP A 268 10.71 -1.08 22.81
C ASP A 268 9.48 -0.21 22.46
N ASN A 269 9.36 0.97 23.08
CA ASN A 269 8.29 1.91 22.73
C ASN A 269 8.51 2.47 21.33
N THR A 270 9.76 2.81 21.01
CA THR A 270 10.20 3.24 19.68
C THR A 270 9.91 2.16 18.64
N ASP A 271 10.25 0.89 18.90
CA ASP A 271 9.92 -0.22 18.00
C ASP A 271 8.43 -0.32 17.71
N THR A 272 7.58 -0.16 18.73
CA THR A 272 6.13 -0.20 18.56
C THR A 272 5.64 0.90 17.63
N LEU A 273 6.13 2.13 17.82
CA LEU A 273 5.80 3.27 16.95
C LEU A 273 6.24 3.01 15.50
N ARG A 274 7.47 2.54 15.30
CA ARG A 274 8.03 2.20 13.99
C ARG A 274 7.23 1.12 13.29
N TYR A 275 6.93 -0.01 13.95
CA TYR A 275 6.12 -1.09 13.36
C TYR A 275 4.74 -0.60 12.92
N THR A 276 4.07 0.21 13.76
CA THR A 276 2.76 0.77 13.43
C THR A 276 2.84 1.70 12.23
N ALA A 277 3.83 2.59 12.19
CA ALA A 277 4.00 3.55 11.11
C ALA A 277 4.34 2.86 9.77
N ILE A 278 5.30 1.94 9.77
CA ILE A 278 5.73 1.19 8.58
C ILE A 278 4.62 0.25 8.08
N GLY A 279 3.87 -0.37 8.99
CA GLY A 279 2.73 -1.24 8.65
C GLY A 279 1.60 -0.49 7.93
N ASN A 280 1.42 0.80 8.23
CA ASN A 280 0.46 1.68 7.57
C ASN A 280 1.00 2.34 6.30
N ALA A 281 2.32 2.38 6.11
CA ALA A 281 2.93 2.99 4.94
C ALA A 281 2.56 2.28 3.62
N VAL A 282 2.63 3.05 2.54
CA VAL A 282 2.67 2.53 1.16
C VAL A 282 4.04 1.92 0.86
N SER A 283 4.10 1.07 -0.16
CA SER A 283 5.36 0.49 -0.64
C SER A 283 6.04 1.47 -1.60
N VAL A 284 7.22 1.98 -1.24
CA VAL A 284 7.94 3.01 -2.02
C VAL A 284 8.14 2.59 -3.48
N PRO A 285 8.54 1.35 -3.82
CA PRO A 285 8.77 0.98 -5.22
C PRO A 285 7.50 0.92 -6.08
N VAL A 286 6.33 0.70 -5.46
CA VAL A 286 5.03 0.81 -6.16
C VAL A 286 4.73 2.27 -6.47
N VAL A 287 4.99 3.17 -5.51
CA VAL A 287 4.83 4.61 -5.71
C VAL A 287 5.77 5.11 -6.81
N GLU A 288 7.04 4.71 -6.79
CA GLU A 288 8.01 5.08 -7.85
C GLU A 288 7.53 4.65 -9.23
N TRP A 289 6.98 3.44 -9.34
CA TRP A 289 6.42 2.92 -10.60
C TRP A 289 5.28 3.79 -11.14
N ILE A 290 4.42 4.31 -10.25
CA ILE A 290 3.33 5.24 -10.59
C ILE A 290 3.91 6.63 -10.91
N ALA A 291 4.75 7.17 -10.04
CA ALA A 291 5.34 8.51 -10.16
C ALA A 291 6.16 8.66 -11.45
N LYS A 292 6.93 7.63 -11.84
CA LYS A 292 7.68 7.59 -13.11
C LYS A 292 6.74 7.75 -14.31
N ARG A 293 5.59 7.08 -14.28
CA ARG A 293 4.59 7.16 -15.35
C ARG A 293 3.89 8.51 -15.37
N ILE A 294 3.56 9.06 -14.21
CA ILE A 294 3.01 10.43 -14.11
C ILE A 294 4.00 11.44 -14.67
N SER A 295 5.29 11.38 -14.28
CA SER A 295 6.34 12.27 -14.80
C SER A 295 6.44 12.21 -16.33
N LYS A 296 6.40 10.99 -16.90
CA LYS A 296 6.37 10.77 -18.34
C LYS A 296 5.17 11.46 -18.99
N GLN A 297 3.96 11.22 -18.47
CA GLN A 297 2.72 11.79 -19.01
C GLN A 297 2.63 13.32 -18.84
N LEU A 298 3.16 13.88 -17.75
CA LEU A 298 3.22 15.33 -17.55
C LEU A 298 4.14 16.00 -18.59
N SER A 299 5.18 15.30 -19.03
CA SER A 299 6.13 15.82 -20.03
C SER A 299 5.77 15.52 -21.49
N SER A 300 4.87 14.57 -21.73
CA SER A 300 4.46 14.19 -23.07
C SER A 300 3.39 15.14 -23.60
N LYS A 301 3.32 15.25 -24.93
CA LYS A 301 2.16 15.84 -25.59
C LYS A 301 0.90 15.09 -25.16
N THR A 302 -0.20 15.81 -25.01
CA THR A 302 -1.50 15.21 -24.73
C THR A 302 -1.89 14.34 -25.92
N ASP A 303 -2.30 13.11 -25.62
CA ASP A 303 -2.86 12.18 -26.60
C ASP A 303 -4.39 12.16 -26.44
N THR A 304 -5.10 12.01 -27.55
CA THR A 304 -6.56 11.89 -27.54
C THR A 304 -6.94 10.42 -27.50
N MET A 305 -7.69 10.02 -26.48
CA MET A 305 -8.19 8.66 -26.30
C MET A 305 -9.69 8.71 -26.07
N GLU A 306 -10.44 7.95 -26.85
CA GLU A 306 -11.86 7.69 -26.63
C GLU A 306 -12.06 6.37 -25.86
N GLN A 307 -13.28 6.14 -25.37
CA GLN A 307 -13.65 4.91 -24.65
C GLN A 307 -13.34 3.62 -25.44
N LYS A 308 -13.46 3.64 -26.77
CA LYS A 308 -13.16 2.50 -27.65
C LYS A 308 -11.66 2.16 -27.69
N ASP A 309 -10.81 3.18 -27.58
CA ASP A 309 -9.37 3.05 -27.67
C ASP A 309 -8.81 2.42 -26.39
N VAL A 310 -9.45 2.68 -25.24
CA VAL A 310 -9.15 2.01 -23.96
C VAL A 310 -9.26 0.49 -24.08
N LEU A 311 -10.28 -0.02 -24.77
CA LEU A 311 -10.48 -1.47 -24.96
C LEU A 311 -9.40 -2.12 -25.83
N GLN A 312 -8.75 -1.32 -26.69
CA GLN A 312 -7.64 -1.78 -27.53
C GLN A 312 -6.31 -1.64 -26.79
N TYR A 313 -6.15 -0.57 -26.01
CA TYR A 313 -4.93 -0.26 -25.28
C TYR A 313 -4.68 -1.25 -24.14
N VAL A 314 -5.72 -1.60 -23.36
CA VAL A 314 -5.58 -2.53 -22.23
C VAL A 314 -6.00 -3.93 -22.70
N PRO A 315 -5.05 -4.87 -22.93
CA PRO A 315 -5.40 -6.17 -23.50
C PRO A 315 -6.44 -6.95 -22.70
N GLU A 316 -6.42 -6.81 -21.38
CA GLU A 316 -7.36 -7.45 -20.46
C GLU A 316 -8.78 -6.87 -20.52
N PHE A 317 -8.98 -5.71 -21.15
CA PHE A 317 -10.30 -5.09 -21.35
C PHE A 317 -10.89 -5.39 -22.73
N LYS A 318 -10.17 -6.10 -23.62
CA LYS A 318 -10.58 -6.32 -25.01
C LYS A 318 -11.98 -6.94 -25.18
N LYS A 319 -12.44 -7.73 -24.20
CA LYS A 319 -13.77 -8.36 -24.17
C LYS A 319 -14.75 -7.68 -23.21
N SER A 320 -14.31 -6.65 -22.49
CA SER A 320 -15.14 -5.89 -21.58
C SER A 320 -16.04 -4.92 -22.35
N LYS A 321 -17.10 -4.45 -21.68
CA LYS A 321 -17.98 -3.41 -22.18
C LYS A 321 -18.00 -2.27 -21.17
N TRP A 322 -18.09 -1.05 -21.67
CA TRP A 322 -18.39 0.10 -20.83
C TRP A 322 -19.79 -0.06 -20.27
N TYR A 323 -19.92 0.15 -18.96
CA TYR A 323 -21.20 0.24 -18.30
C TYR A 323 -21.91 1.52 -18.77
N SER A 324 -23.11 1.35 -19.31
CA SER A 324 -23.89 2.42 -19.94
C SER A 324 -24.76 3.20 -18.96
N GLY A 325 -24.84 2.79 -17.70
CA GLY A 325 -25.47 3.62 -16.67
C GLY A 325 -24.51 4.73 -16.25
N ASN A 326 -25.05 5.92 -16.02
CA ASN A 326 -24.26 7.05 -15.56
C ASN A 326 -24.03 6.93 -14.05
N LEU A 327 -22.78 6.82 -13.63
CA LEU A 327 -22.35 6.80 -12.22
C LEU A 327 -22.93 7.98 -11.44
N ALA A 328 -23.15 9.14 -12.07
CA ALA A 328 -23.73 10.31 -11.41
C ALA A 328 -25.18 10.09 -10.94
N ASP A 329 -25.91 9.18 -11.58
CA ASP A 329 -27.33 8.93 -11.30
C ASP A 329 -27.52 7.77 -10.31
N ILE A 330 -26.44 7.09 -9.91
CA ILE A 330 -26.49 5.97 -8.97
C ILE A 330 -26.57 6.50 -7.53
N ASP A 331 -27.63 6.12 -6.83
CA ASP A 331 -27.77 6.34 -5.39
C ASP A 331 -26.99 5.28 -4.60
N PHE A 332 -25.76 5.62 -4.21
CA PHE A 332 -24.92 4.77 -3.36
C PHE A 332 -25.29 4.85 -1.87
N SER A 333 -26.29 5.61 -1.47
CA SER A 333 -26.79 5.63 -0.08
C SER A 333 -27.76 4.47 0.21
N ASN A 334 -28.37 3.86 -0.83
CA ASN A 334 -29.27 2.73 -0.67
C ASN A 334 -28.52 1.47 -0.18
N SER A 335 -28.70 1.14 1.10
CA SER A 335 -28.03 0.03 1.77
C SER A 335 -28.43 -1.36 1.26
N GLU A 336 -29.56 -1.49 0.58
CA GLU A 336 -30.07 -2.77 0.04
C GLU A 336 -29.35 -3.19 -1.24
N THR A 337 -28.72 -2.25 -1.94
CA THR A 337 -28.05 -2.51 -3.21
C THR A 337 -26.55 -2.78 -3.02
N THR A 338 -26.04 -3.83 -3.67
CA THR A 338 -24.61 -4.18 -3.68
C THR A 338 -24.00 -4.11 -5.07
N TYR A 339 -22.75 -3.69 -5.15
CA TYR A 339 -21.99 -3.48 -6.38
C TYR A 339 -20.74 -4.35 -6.38
N LYS A 340 -20.48 -5.02 -7.50
CA LYS A 340 -19.26 -5.81 -7.70
C LYS A 340 -18.33 -5.06 -8.64
N TRP A 341 -17.23 -4.56 -8.10
CA TRP A 341 -16.25 -3.81 -8.87
C TRP A 341 -15.14 -4.72 -9.42
N PRO A 342 -14.75 -4.55 -10.69
CA PRO A 342 -13.54 -5.20 -11.19
C PRO A 342 -12.32 -4.64 -10.45
N ARG A 343 -11.31 -5.48 -10.26
CA ARG A 343 -10.11 -5.11 -9.50
C ARG A 343 -9.17 -4.18 -10.27
N ALA A 344 -9.46 -3.95 -11.55
CA ALA A 344 -8.86 -2.91 -12.35
C ALA A 344 -9.88 -2.37 -13.35
N GLY A 345 -9.82 -1.07 -13.61
CA GLY A 345 -10.77 -0.41 -14.49
C GLY A 345 -10.49 1.07 -14.68
N ILE A 346 -11.35 1.71 -15.47
CA ILE A 346 -11.34 3.14 -15.76
C ILE A 346 -12.76 3.67 -15.70
N ALA A 347 -12.96 4.82 -15.05
CA ALA A 347 -14.22 5.57 -15.02
C ALA A 347 -14.00 6.95 -15.62
N TRP A 348 -14.88 7.35 -16.53
CA TRP A 348 -14.80 8.62 -17.25
C TRP A 348 -16.19 9.03 -17.76
N GLU A 349 -16.54 10.31 -17.58
CA GLU A 349 -17.83 10.88 -18.01
C GLU A 349 -19.05 10.06 -17.56
N GLY A 350 -19.02 9.58 -16.32
CA GLY A 350 -20.12 8.81 -15.74
C GLY A 350 -20.16 7.34 -16.17
N SER A 351 -19.43 6.92 -17.21
CA SER A 351 -19.31 5.50 -17.56
C SER A 351 -18.08 4.88 -16.90
N TYR A 352 -18.05 3.55 -16.83
CA TYR A 352 -16.84 2.83 -16.43
C TYR A 352 -16.66 1.51 -17.16
N VAL A 353 -15.41 1.03 -17.26
CA VAL A 353 -15.05 -0.29 -17.75
C VAL A 353 -14.05 -0.93 -16.80
N GLY A 354 -13.98 -2.25 -16.75
CA GLY A 354 -12.89 -2.92 -16.08
C GLY A 354 -12.77 -4.39 -16.44
N GLY A 355 -11.80 -5.04 -15.82
CA GLY A 355 -11.44 -6.41 -16.15
C GLY A 355 -10.47 -7.02 -15.14
N ASN A 356 -10.03 -8.24 -15.46
CA ASN A 356 -9.11 -9.00 -14.62
C ASN A 356 -7.65 -8.74 -15.04
N VAL A 357 -7.11 -7.61 -14.61
CA VAL A 357 -5.69 -7.29 -14.81
C VAL A 357 -4.87 -7.91 -13.67
N PRO A 358 -3.87 -8.75 -13.96
CA PRO A 358 -2.93 -9.24 -12.96
C PRO A 358 -2.33 -8.09 -12.10
N PRO A 359 -2.09 -8.32 -10.80
CA PRO A 359 -1.64 -7.27 -9.87
C PRO A 359 -0.14 -6.92 -9.99
N SER A 360 0.45 -7.17 -11.14
CA SER A 360 1.88 -7.12 -11.46
C SER A 360 2.11 -6.19 -12.65
N PRO A 361 3.22 -5.45 -12.72
CA PRO A 361 3.57 -4.72 -13.94
C PRO A 361 3.78 -5.68 -15.12
N ALA A 362 3.86 -5.14 -16.34
CA ALA A 362 4.28 -5.91 -17.53
C ALA A 362 5.62 -6.64 -17.30
N GLU A 363 6.58 -5.97 -16.66
CA GLU A 363 7.88 -6.53 -16.29
C GLU A 363 8.05 -6.53 -14.78
N LYS A 364 8.13 -7.72 -14.18
CA LYS A 364 8.35 -7.87 -12.73
C LYS A 364 9.77 -7.46 -12.37
N ILE A 365 9.90 -6.84 -11.21
CA ILE A 365 11.20 -6.57 -10.59
C ILE A 365 11.46 -7.69 -9.56
N PRO A 366 12.48 -8.55 -9.78
CA PRO A 366 12.83 -9.62 -8.85
C PRO A 366 13.20 -9.07 -7.47
N SER A 367 12.86 -9.80 -6.42
CA SER A 367 13.29 -9.53 -5.04
C SER A 367 13.24 -10.80 -4.22
N SER A 368 14.04 -10.86 -3.15
CA SER A 368 14.06 -11.97 -2.20
C SER A 368 14.07 -11.44 -0.78
N LEU A 369 13.29 -12.07 0.10
CA LEU A 369 13.30 -11.75 1.53
C LEU A 369 14.70 -11.93 2.14
N LEU A 370 15.49 -12.87 1.62
CA LEU A 370 16.87 -13.11 2.08
C LEU A 370 17.80 -11.89 1.88
N ASP A 371 17.49 -11.02 0.92
CA ASP A 371 18.34 -9.87 0.58
C ASP A 371 18.17 -8.71 1.56
N ILE A 372 17.04 -8.65 2.26
CA ILE A 372 16.70 -7.53 3.16
C ILE A 372 16.81 -7.87 4.64
N VAL A 373 16.86 -9.16 4.98
CA VAL A 373 16.98 -9.61 6.38
C VAL A 373 18.40 -9.40 6.91
N GLU A 374 18.48 -9.03 8.18
CA GLU A 374 19.72 -8.87 8.92
C GLU A 374 20.38 -10.23 9.15
N LYS A 375 21.63 -10.34 8.68
CA LYS A 375 22.45 -11.56 8.73
C LYS A 375 23.45 -11.58 9.90
N LYS A 376 23.67 -10.43 10.55
CA LYS A 376 24.55 -10.29 11.72
C LYS A 376 23.75 -10.52 13.01
N HIS A 377 24.44 -10.51 14.16
CA HIS A 377 23.81 -10.71 15.46
C HIS A 377 22.70 -9.67 15.69
N VAL A 378 21.45 -10.14 15.79
CA VAL A 378 20.25 -9.33 16.06
C VAL A 378 19.95 -9.40 17.56
N ASN A 379 19.52 -8.28 18.15
CA ASN A 379 19.22 -8.19 19.58
C ASN A 379 18.21 -9.29 20.02
N ARG A 380 18.49 -9.94 21.16
CA ARG A 380 17.68 -11.03 21.73
C ARG A 380 16.22 -10.66 21.97
N LYS A 381 15.89 -9.37 22.14
CA LYS A 381 14.50 -8.91 22.30
C LYS A 381 13.55 -9.29 21.14
N TYR A 382 14.10 -9.56 19.96
CA TYR A 382 13.29 -9.99 18.81
C TYR A 382 13.05 -11.51 18.74
N TYR A 383 13.81 -12.30 19.49
CA TYR A 383 13.70 -13.75 19.52
C TYR A 383 12.43 -14.19 20.27
N LEU A 384 11.85 -15.29 19.79
CA LEU A 384 10.66 -15.87 20.38
C LEU A 384 11.03 -16.64 21.66
N THR A 385 10.15 -16.55 22.65
CA THR A 385 10.22 -17.42 23.83
C THR A 385 9.64 -18.80 23.50
N PRO A 386 9.97 -19.84 24.27
CA PRO A 386 9.36 -21.17 24.12
C PRO A 386 7.82 -21.13 24.17
N ASN A 387 7.26 -20.31 25.06
CA ASN A 387 5.81 -20.09 25.17
C ASN A 387 5.20 -19.44 23.92
N ALA A 388 5.91 -18.48 23.31
CA ALA A 388 5.47 -17.87 22.05
C ALA A 388 5.49 -18.90 20.91
N ALA A 389 6.54 -19.73 20.83
CA ALA A 389 6.65 -20.78 19.82
C ALA A 389 5.52 -21.82 19.94
N GLU A 390 5.25 -22.32 21.16
CA GLU A 390 4.13 -23.21 21.45
C GLU A 390 2.79 -22.58 21.04
N GLY A 391 2.57 -21.31 21.41
CA GLY A 391 1.36 -20.59 21.07
C GLY A 391 1.13 -20.48 19.55
N ILE A 392 2.19 -20.25 18.78
CA ILE A 392 2.13 -20.19 17.31
C ILE A 392 1.76 -21.55 16.73
N LEU A 393 2.48 -22.62 17.13
CA LEU A 393 2.23 -23.99 16.65
C LEU A 393 0.78 -24.41 16.91
N ARG A 394 0.29 -24.22 18.15
CA ARG A 394 -1.09 -24.52 18.52
C ARG A 394 -2.11 -23.80 17.62
N ARG A 395 -1.89 -22.51 17.34
CA ARG A 395 -2.82 -21.73 16.48
C ARG A 395 -2.79 -22.19 15.03
N VAL A 396 -1.62 -22.57 14.52
CA VAL A 396 -1.44 -23.10 13.16
C VAL A 396 -2.18 -24.43 12.99
N ASP A 397 -1.97 -25.37 13.92
CA ASP A 397 -2.57 -26.70 13.86
C ASP A 397 -4.10 -26.61 14.01
N ASN A 398 -4.61 -25.79 14.94
CA ASN A 398 -6.05 -25.55 15.11
C ASN A 398 -6.75 -25.01 13.85
N GLN A 399 -6.01 -24.39 12.93
CA GLN A 399 -6.54 -23.84 11.68
C GLN A 399 -6.25 -24.71 10.46
N GLY A 400 -5.58 -25.86 10.63
CA GLY A 400 -5.17 -26.71 9.51
C GLY A 400 -4.24 -25.99 8.52
N ARG A 401 -3.43 -25.02 8.98
CA ARG A 401 -2.53 -24.26 8.11
C ARG A 401 -1.16 -24.93 8.02
N GLN A 402 -0.52 -24.80 6.87
CA GLN A 402 0.87 -25.23 6.68
C GLN A 402 1.82 -24.03 6.82
N LEU A 403 2.84 -24.17 7.67
CA LEU A 403 3.95 -23.23 7.77
C LEU A 403 5.04 -23.54 6.74
N PHE A 404 5.85 -22.53 6.45
CA PHE A 404 7.17 -22.72 5.86
C PHE A 404 7.95 -23.79 6.65
N ALA A 405 8.40 -24.85 5.98
CA ALA A 405 8.87 -26.06 6.67
C ALA A 405 10.04 -25.82 7.64
N PRO A 406 11.09 -25.04 7.29
CA PRO A 406 12.14 -24.69 8.25
C PRO A 406 11.63 -23.94 9.48
N LEU A 407 10.61 -23.08 9.33
CA LEU A 407 10.00 -22.38 10.46
C LEU A 407 9.29 -23.35 11.40
N ARG A 408 8.52 -24.32 10.88
CA ARG A 408 7.88 -25.34 11.73
C ARG A 408 8.91 -26.10 12.55
N ILE A 409 9.97 -26.59 11.91
CA ILE A 409 11.04 -27.35 12.58
C ILE A 409 11.70 -26.51 13.68
N ALA A 410 12.02 -25.25 13.39
CA ALA A 410 12.66 -24.36 14.36
C ALA A 410 11.74 -24.00 15.54
N LEU A 411 10.44 -23.82 15.30
CA LEU A 411 9.46 -23.57 16.38
C LEU A 411 9.30 -24.78 17.30
N GLU A 412 9.28 -26.01 16.77
CA GLU A 412 9.22 -27.23 17.61
C GLU A 412 10.47 -27.35 18.49
N LYS A 413 11.65 -27.05 17.95
CA LYS A 413 12.90 -26.99 18.73
C LYS A 413 12.85 -25.92 19.82
N GLU A 414 12.33 -24.74 19.50
CA GLU A 414 12.19 -23.64 20.47
C GLU A 414 11.21 -23.99 21.59
N LYS A 415 10.08 -24.63 21.25
CA LYS A 415 9.09 -25.13 22.20
C LYS A 415 9.70 -26.14 23.17
N ALA A 416 10.53 -27.07 22.69
CA ALA A 416 11.15 -28.11 23.51
C ALA A 416 12.08 -27.56 24.62
N LYS A 417 12.55 -26.30 24.49
CA LYS A 417 13.33 -25.62 25.55
C LYS A 417 12.50 -25.27 26.79
N LYS A 418 11.17 -25.48 26.77
CA LYS A 418 10.30 -25.28 27.93
C LYS A 418 10.40 -26.42 28.95
N ASP A 419 10.76 -27.61 28.47
CA ASP A 419 10.81 -28.85 29.27
C ASP A 419 12.23 -29.14 29.81
N ASN A 420 13.20 -28.28 29.48
CA ASN A 420 14.57 -28.27 29.99
C ASN A 420 14.78 -27.01 30.83
#